data_AF-A0A6N8E8N4-F1
#
_entry.id   AF-A0A6N8E8N4-F1
#
_cell.length_a   1.000
_cell.length_b   1.000
_cell.length_c   1.000
_cell.angle_alpha   90.00
_cell.angle_beta   90.00
_cell.angle_gamma   90.00
#
_symmetry.space_group_name_H-M   'P 1'
#
loop_
_entity.id
_entity.type
_entity.pdbx_description
1 polymer ?
#
loop_
_entity_poly.entity_id
_entity_poly.type
_entity_poly.pdbx_seq_one_letter_code
_entity_poly.pdbx_strand_id
1 'polypeptide(L)'
;MSSLTQQVLRTDLAGMPLEWVDYRDAARLHVLGLVAYSCGDPLFLLHGGINAGTGRRSQLQIHSIIATHGLHHALDQPRDGYSPPLSNRTLFQRDDHMCLYCGQRFPARQLSRDHVRPTSRGGQDIWSNVVTACVRCNNHKAGRTPEDAGMELLAVPFTPTHAEYVYLMGRHVLADQMHFLRAHFPRSSPLHRRFGRGEAL
;
A
#
# COMPACT_ATOMS: atom_id res chain seq x y z
N MET A 1 -12.85 -20.58 2.06
CA MET A 1 -11.41 -20.82 2.30
C MET A 1 -10.63 -19.80 1.48
N SER A 2 -9.83 -18.95 2.12
CA SER A 2 -9.06 -17.90 1.44
C SER A 2 -7.93 -18.51 0.61
N SER A 3 -7.68 -17.96 -0.58
CA SER A 3 -6.55 -18.36 -1.42
C SER A 3 -5.23 -18.13 -0.67
N LEU A 4 -4.26 -19.06 -0.80
CA LEU A 4 -2.90 -18.90 -0.23
C LEU A 4 -2.14 -17.68 -0.79
N THR A 5 -2.71 -16.97 -1.77
CA THR A 5 -2.22 -15.70 -2.29
C THR A 5 -2.63 -14.48 -1.45
N GLN A 6 -3.55 -14.65 -0.49
CA GLN A 6 -3.99 -13.56 0.39
C GLN A 6 -2.84 -13.15 1.32
N GLN A 7 -2.56 -11.84 1.37
CA GLN A 7 -1.44 -11.32 2.14
C GLN A 7 -1.87 -11.06 3.59
N VAL A 8 -0.93 -11.28 4.51
CA VAL A 8 -1.06 -10.95 5.94
C VAL A 8 -0.40 -9.59 6.15
N LEU A 9 -1.08 -8.70 6.89
CA LEU A 9 -0.49 -7.43 7.30
C LEU A 9 0.41 -7.67 8.51
N ARG A 10 1.69 -7.31 8.40
CA ARG A 10 2.62 -7.34 9.52
C ARG A 10 2.71 -5.96 10.16
N THR A 11 2.73 -5.92 11.49
CA THR A 11 2.88 -4.70 12.29
C THR A 11 4.03 -4.83 13.29
N ASP A 12 4.44 -3.72 13.87
CA ASP A 12 5.25 -3.72 15.09
C ASP A 12 4.37 -4.01 16.34
N LEU A 13 5.02 -4.02 17.51
CA LEU A 13 4.34 -4.21 18.81
C LEU A 13 3.30 -3.12 19.11
N ALA A 14 3.55 -1.87 18.71
CA ALA A 14 2.66 -0.73 18.92
C ALA A 14 1.49 -0.69 17.92
N GLY A 15 1.46 -1.61 16.94
CA GLY A 15 0.46 -1.68 15.89
C GLY A 15 0.79 -0.84 14.66
N MET A 16 1.98 -0.26 14.54
CA MET A 16 2.36 0.44 13.30
C MET A 16 2.45 -0.56 12.14
N PRO A 17 1.72 -0.34 11.03
CA PRO A 17 1.83 -1.17 9.84
C PRO A 17 3.26 -1.15 9.30
N LEU A 18 3.82 -2.31 8.98
CA LEU A 18 5.19 -2.46 8.48
C LEU A 18 5.21 -2.86 7.01
N GLU A 19 4.57 -3.99 6.69
CA GLU A 19 4.64 -4.59 5.35
C GLU A 19 3.56 -5.65 5.15
N TRP A 20 3.45 -6.12 3.90
CA TRP A 20 2.64 -7.27 3.54
C TRP A 20 3.52 -8.50 3.43
N VAL A 21 3.20 -9.54 4.20
CA VAL A 21 3.90 -10.84 4.13
C VAL A 21 3.00 -11.90 3.52
N ASP A 22 3.60 -12.90 2.90
CA ASP A 22 2.86 -14.07 2.42
C ASP A 22 2.62 -15.08 3.55
N TYR A 23 1.87 -16.14 3.25
CA TYR A 23 1.55 -17.17 4.24
C TYR A 23 2.79 -17.94 4.74
N ARG A 24 3.87 -18.03 3.96
CA ARG A 24 5.10 -18.75 4.32
C ARG A 24 5.91 -17.93 5.30
N ASP A 25 6.06 -16.64 5.04
CA ASP A 25 6.72 -15.70 5.93
C ASP A 25 5.95 -15.56 7.25
N ALA A 26 4.63 -15.44 7.19
CA ALA A 26 3.78 -15.44 8.40
C ALA A 26 3.96 -16.75 9.20
N ALA A 27 3.93 -17.92 8.54
CA ALA A 27 4.15 -19.19 9.20
C ALA A 27 5.54 -19.27 9.85
N ARG A 28 6.58 -18.80 9.15
CA ARG A 28 7.95 -18.75 9.66
C ARG A 28 8.05 -17.89 10.91
N LEU A 29 7.44 -16.69 10.90
CA LEU A 29 7.44 -15.79 12.07
C LEU A 29 6.75 -16.42 13.28
N HIS A 30 5.64 -17.13 13.08
CA HIS A 30 4.97 -17.88 14.14
C HIS A 30 5.85 -18.99 14.72
N VAL A 31 6.44 -19.82 13.86
CA VAL A 31 7.26 -20.96 14.28
C VAL A 31 8.55 -20.52 14.99
N LEU A 32 9.12 -19.38 14.58
CA LEU A 32 10.28 -18.78 15.25
C LEU A 32 9.93 -18.07 16.57
N GLY A 33 8.65 -18.05 16.98
CA GLY A 33 8.22 -17.36 18.20
C GLY A 33 8.34 -15.83 18.13
N LEU A 34 8.37 -15.26 16.92
CA LEU A 34 8.55 -13.82 16.70
C LEU A 34 7.23 -13.05 16.72
N VAL A 35 6.09 -13.73 16.54
CA VAL A 35 4.76 -13.13 16.63
C VAL A 35 4.41 -12.87 18.10
N ALA A 36 4.22 -11.60 18.46
CA ALA A 36 3.82 -11.17 19.78
C ALA A 36 2.33 -11.36 20.02
N TYR A 37 1.51 -10.95 19.05
CA TYR A 37 0.08 -11.17 19.04
C TYR A 37 -0.45 -11.23 17.61
N SER A 38 -1.65 -11.77 17.46
CA SER A 38 -2.39 -11.81 16.21
C SER A 38 -3.72 -11.09 16.40
N CYS A 39 -4.20 -10.41 15.36
CA CYS A 39 -5.50 -9.76 15.34
C CYS A 39 -6.13 -9.82 13.94
N GLY A 40 -7.38 -9.38 13.85
CA GLY A 40 -8.20 -9.58 12.66
C GLY A 40 -8.70 -11.02 12.53
N ASP A 41 -9.30 -11.32 11.39
CA ASP A 41 -9.97 -12.60 11.15
C ASP A 41 -8.97 -13.75 10.90
N PRO A 42 -9.28 -15.00 11.30
CA PRO A 42 -8.50 -16.17 10.92
C PRO A 42 -8.45 -16.31 9.39
N LEU A 43 -7.23 -16.26 8.84
CA LEU A 43 -7.03 -16.25 7.40
C LEU A 43 -6.68 -17.63 6.85
N PHE A 44 -5.77 -18.34 7.52
CA PHE A 44 -5.33 -19.68 7.11
C PHE A 44 -5.30 -20.63 8.29
N LEU A 45 -5.71 -21.87 8.05
CA LEU A 45 -5.36 -23.01 8.89
C LEU A 45 -4.35 -23.87 8.12
N LEU A 46 -3.07 -23.72 8.47
CA LEU A 46 -2.01 -24.50 7.88
C LEU A 46 -1.87 -25.84 8.59
N HIS A 47 -1.59 -26.87 7.82
CA HIS A 47 -1.41 -28.21 8.34
C HIS A 47 -0.01 -28.73 8.05
N GLY A 48 0.70 -29.12 9.11
CA GLY A 48 2.02 -29.73 9.04
C GLY A 48 1.97 -31.26 8.97
N GLY A 49 3.06 -31.87 9.44
CA GLY A 49 3.21 -33.32 9.55
C GLY A 49 2.33 -33.95 10.63
N ILE A 50 2.23 -35.27 10.59
CA ILE A 50 1.56 -36.09 11.60
C ILE A 50 2.64 -36.71 12.46
N ASN A 51 2.54 -36.51 13.78
CA ASN A 51 3.44 -37.15 14.72
C ASN A 51 3.15 -38.66 14.75
N ALA A 52 4.16 -39.47 14.46
CA ALA A 52 4.00 -40.93 14.34
C ALA A 52 3.57 -41.63 15.64
N GLY A 53 4.03 -41.14 16.80
CA GLY A 53 3.71 -41.76 18.09
C GLY A 53 2.33 -41.40 18.63
N THR A 54 1.84 -40.20 18.33
CA THR A 54 0.55 -39.69 18.85
C THR A 54 -0.57 -39.70 17.82
N GLY A 55 -0.25 -39.86 16.53
CA GLY A 55 -1.20 -39.70 15.42
C GLY A 55 -1.72 -38.27 15.22
N ARG A 56 -1.25 -37.29 16.01
CA ARG A 56 -1.73 -35.91 15.95
C ARG A 56 -1.06 -35.13 14.82
N ARG A 57 -1.85 -34.37 14.07
CA ARG A 57 -1.35 -33.45 13.04
C ARG A 57 -1.00 -32.10 13.64
N SER A 58 0.16 -31.56 13.30
CA SER A 58 0.51 -30.18 13.64
C SER A 58 -0.36 -29.21 12.83
N GLN A 59 -0.88 -28.18 13.49
CA GLN A 59 -1.69 -27.14 12.85
C GLN A 59 -1.18 -25.77 13.27
N LEU A 60 -1.29 -24.79 12.37
CA LEU A 60 -0.95 -23.40 12.63
C LEU A 60 -2.03 -22.50 12.05
N GLN A 61 -2.73 -21.78 12.91
CA GLN A 61 -3.69 -20.76 12.51
C GLN A 61 -2.96 -19.43 12.33
N ILE A 62 -3.15 -18.82 11.15
CA ILE A 62 -2.60 -17.49 10.81
C ILE A 62 -3.79 -16.54 10.66
N HIS A 63 -3.74 -15.40 11.34
CA HIS A 63 -4.74 -14.34 11.21
C HIS A 63 -4.32 -13.35 10.11
N SER A 64 -5.27 -12.53 9.67
CA SER A 64 -5.07 -11.51 8.64
C SER A 64 -4.05 -10.43 9.04
N ILE A 65 -3.81 -10.24 10.34
CA ILE A 65 -2.84 -9.28 10.89
C ILE A 65 -2.00 -9.96 11.99
N ILE A 66 -0.68 -9.76 11.93
CA ILE A 66 0.27 -10.24 12.95
C ILE A 66 1.20 -9.12 13.40
N ALA A 67 1.42 -9.02 14.71
CA ALA A 67 2.40 -8.12 15.30
C ALA A 67 3.65 -8.90 15.68
N THR A 68 4.84 -8.39 15.32
CA THR A 68 6.12 -9.08 15.60
C THR A 68 7.01 -8.30 16.56
N HIS A 69 7.78 -9.03 17.35
CA HIS A 69 8.92 -8.48 18.09
C HIS A 69 10.04 -8.06 17.11
N GLY A 70 10.68 -6.93 17.38
CA GLY A 70 11.81 -6.41 16.58
C GLY A 70 11.53 -5.05 15.94
N LEU A 71 12.58 -4.24 15.85
CA LEU A 71 12.56 -2.94 15.20
C LEU A 71 12.71 -3.13 13.69
N HIS A 72 11.83 -2.51 12.90
CA HIS A 72 12.03 -2.43 11.46
C HIS A 72 12.88 -1.19 11.18
N HIS A 73 14.05 -1.35 10.55
CA HIS A 73 14.96 -0.24 10.24
C HIS A 73 14.30 0.89 9.43
N ALA A 74 13.18 0.63 8.74
CA ALA A 74 12.39 1.64 8.05
C ALA A 74 11.74 2.67 9.00
N LEU A 75 11.56 2.32 10.28
CA LEU A 75 11.08 3.21 11.34
C LEU A 75 12.22 3.84 12.17
N ASP A 76 13.48 3.40 11.97
CA ASP A 76 14.66 4.00 12.60
C ASP A 76 15.05 5.34 11.95
N GLN A 77 14.48 5.67 10.80
CA GLN A 77 14.58 7.03 10.26
C GLN A 77 13.71 7.97 11.11
N PRO A 78 14.24 9.12 11.54
CA PRO A 78 13.45 10.10 12.27
C PRO A 78 12.17 10.42 11.48
N ARG A 79 11.03 10.41 12.18
CA ARG A 79 9.71 10.71 11.61
C ARG A 79 9.70 12.00 10.79
N ASP A 80 10.57 12.94 11.12
CA ASP A 80 10.86 14.14 10.37
C ASP A 80 11.83 13.85 9.21
N GLY A 81 11.28 13.50 8.04
CA GLY A 81 12.05 13.38 6.80
C GLY A 81 11.88 12.06 6.05
N TYR A 82 11.11 11.11 6.59
CA TYR A 82 10.77 9.89 5.86
C TYR A 82 9.91 10.22 4.62
N SER A 83 10.42 9.86 3.43
CA SER A 83 9.65 9.83 2.20
C SER A 83 9.59 8.39 1.71
N PRO A 84 8.39 7.79 1.54
CA PRO A 84 8.30 6.42 1.06
C PRO A 84 8.85 6.28 -0.37
N PRO A 85 9.35 5.08 -0.75
CA PRO A 85 9.83 4.83 -2.09
C PRO A 85 8.76 5.13 -3.17
N LEU A 86 9.16 5.84 -4.22
CA LEU A 86 8.26 6.20 -5.31
C LEU A 86 8.35 5.17 -6.46
N SER A 87 7.27 4.45 -6.72
CA SER A 87 7.16 3.51 -7.85
C SER A 87 5.93 3.81 -8.69
N ASN A 88 5.92 3.42 -9.98
CA ASN A 88 4.72 3.61 -10.81
C ASN A 88 3.52 2.85 -10.26
N ARG A 89 3.73 1.65 -9.71
CA ARG A 89 2.65 0.88 -9.08
C ARG A 89 1.98 1.67 -7.95
N THR A 90 2.78 2.20 -7.02
CA THR A 90 2.25 2.94 -5.87
C THR A 90 1.72 4.32 -6.25
N LEU A 91 2.31 4.97 -7.26
CA LEU A 91 1.80 6.22 -7.82
C LEU A 91 0.42 6.03 -8.48
N PHE A 92 0.28 5.02 -9.33
CA PHE A 92 -0.97 4.73 -10.00
C PHE A 92 -2.04 4.30 -8.98
N GLN A 93 -1.65 3.54 -7.96
CA GLN A 93 -2.54 3.24 -6.85
C GLN A 93 -2.92 4.51 -6.08
N ARG A 94 -1.98 5.43 -5.78
CA ARG A 94 -2.22 6.72 -5.10
C ARG A 94 -3.24 7.57 -5.82
N ASP A 95 -3.29 7.47 -7.14
CA ASP A 95 -4.18 8.25 -8.02
C ASP A 95 -5.38 7.43 -8.54
N ASP A 96 -5.62 6.22 -7.99
CA ASP A 96 -6.76 5.35 -8.35
C ASP A 96 -6.81 4.99 -9.84
N HIS A 97 -5.63 4.82 -10.44
CA HIS A 97 -5.46 4.59 -11.87
C HIS A 97 -6.14 5.67 -12.74
N MET A 98 -6.38 6.85 -12.17
CA MET A 98 -7.00 7.99 -12.82
C MET A 98 -5.92 8.91 -13.38
N CYS A 99 -6.11 9.38 -14.60
CA CYS A 99 -5.31 10.47 -15.15
C CYS A 99 -5.66 11.77 -14.43
N LEU A 100 -4.69 12.41 -13.76
CA LEU A 100 -4.94 13.65 -13.02
C LEU A 100 -5.14 14.90 -13.89
N TYR A 101 -5.20 14.73 -15.21
CA TYR A 101 -5.55 15.78 -16.16
C TYR A 101 -6.98 15.62 -16.70
N CYS A 102 -7.34 14.43 -17.21
CA CYS A 102 -8.65 14.24 -17.84
C CYS A 102 -9.68 13.51 -16.95
N GLY A 103 -9.29 13.02 -15.77
CA GLY A 103 -10.18 12.38 -14.80
C GLY A 103 -10.66 10.99 -15.21
N GLN A 104 -10.21 10.49 -16.36
CA GLN A 104 -10.55 9.14 -16.82
C GLN A 104 -9.64 8.10 -16.16
N ARG A 105 -10.18 6.91 -15.91
CA ARG A 105 -9.43 5.75 -15.39
C ARG A 105 -8.87 4.90 -16.53
N PHE A 106 -7.67 4.36 -16.35
CA PHE A 106 -6.98 3.56 -17.35
C PHE A 106 -6.32 2.32 -16.74
N PRO A 107 -6.11 1.24 -17.50
CA PRO A 107 -5.24 0.16 -17.07
C PRO A 107 -3.80 0.66 -16.91
N ALA A 108 -3.05 0.10 -15.96
CA ALA A 108 -1.68 0.54 -15.63
C ALA A 108 -0.74 0.64 -16.85
N ARG A 109 -0.90 -0.24 -17.85
CA ARG A 109 -0.12 -0.22 -19.10
C ARG A 109 -0.34 1.01 -20.00
N GLN A 110 -1.41 1.77 -19.78
CA GLN A 110 -1.73 3.01 -20.50
C GLN A 110 -1.49 4.26 -19.65
N LEU A 111 -0.94 4.07 -18.45
CA LEU A 111 -0.58 5.13 -17.53
C LEU A 111 0.93 5.33 -17.54
N SER A 112 1.32 6.59 -17.33
CA SER A 112 2.70 7.01 -17.17
C SER A 112 2.81 7.94 -15.97
N ARG A 113 3.99 7.95 -15.36
CA ARG A 113 4.40 8.98 -14.41
C ARG A 113 4.71 10.26 -15.20
N ASP A 114 3.98 11.33 -14.91
CA ASP A 114 4.28 12.66 -15.42
C ASP A 114 4.74 13.57 -14.29
N HIS A 115 5.68 14.46 -14.61
CA HIS A 115 6.20 15.45 -13.66
C HIS A 115 5.47 16.77 -13.86
N VAL A 116 4.76 17.25 -12.84
CA VAL A 116 4.01 18.51 -12.86
C VAL A 116 4.93 19.65 -13.30
N ARG A 117 6.06 19.85 -12.61
CA ARG A 117 7.20 20.58 -13.16
C ARG A 117 8.07 19.61 -13.95
N PRO A 118 8.25 19.77 -15.27
CA PRO A 118 9.09 18.89 -16.07
C PRO A 118 10.54 18.81 -15.57
N THR A 119 11.17 17.65 -15.72
CA THR A 119 12.60 17.44 -15.38
C THR A 119 13.52 18.37 -16.16
N SER A 120 13.21 18.64 -17.44
CA SER A 120 13.91 19.61 -18.29
C SER A 120 13.89 21.04 -17.74
N ARG A 121 13.00 21.35 -16.81
CA ARG A 121 12.88 22.64 -16.12
C ARG A 121 13.25 22.55 -14.64
N GLY A 122 13.99 21.51 -14.23
CA GLY A 122 14.45 21.30 -12.86
C GLY A 122 13.43 20.68 -11.92
N GLY A 123 12.37 20.04 -12.44
CA GLY A 123 11.45 19.26 -11.63
C GLY A 123 12.09 17.98 -11.09
N GLN A 124 11.79 17.65 -9.84
CA GLN A 124 12.33 16.48 -9.14
C GLN A 124 11.39 15.27 -9.26
N ASP A 125 11.95 14.06 -9.24
CA ASP A 125 11.19 12.80 -9.20
C ASP A 125 10.75 12.47 -7.77
N ILE A 126 9.85 13.29 -7.22
CA ILE A 126 9.31 13.18 -5.85
C ILE A 126 7.79 13.17 -5.87
N TRP A 127 7.18 12.56 -4.85
CA TRP A 127 5.73 12.39 -4.73
C TRP A 127 4.92 13.67 -4.97
N SER A 128 5.38 14.81 -4.44
CA SER A 128 4.74 16.12 -4.57
C SER A 128 4.93 16.80 -5.93
N ASN A 129 5.71 16.21 -6.84
CA ASN A 129 5.90 16.71 -8.20
C ASN A 129 5.46 15.71 -9.28
N VAL A 130 5.07 14.48 -8.91
CA VAL A 130 4.66 13.47 -9.89
C VAL A 130 3.21 13.07 -9.75
N VAL A 131 2.59 12.80 -10.91
CA VAL A 131 1.18 12.42 -11.02
C VAL A 131 0.99 11.32 -12.05
N THR A 132 -0.12 10.61 -11.93
CA THR A 132 -0.57 9.63 -12.91
C THR A 132 -1.19 10.35 -14.11
N ALA A 133 -0.68 10.07 -15.31
CA ALA A 133 -1.19 10.63 -16.55
C ALA A 133 -1.38 9.54 -17.61
N CYS A 134 -2.46 9.62 -18.39
CA CYS A 134 -2.61 8.77 -19.57
C CYS A 134 -1.68 9.23 -20.69
N VAL A 135 -1.35 8.33 -21.62
CA VAL A 135 -0.45 8.61 -22.76
C VAL A 135 -0.85 9.88 -23.52
N ARG A 136 -2.14 10.07 -23.82
CA ARG A 136 -2.64 11.24 -24.54
C ARG A 136 -2.35 12.54 -23.80
N CYS A 137 -2.71 12.63 -22.52
CA CYS A 137 -2.54 13.84 -21.72
C CYS A 137 -1.06 14.12 -21.44
N ASN A 138 -0.27 13.08 -21.16
CA ASN A 138 1.17 13.22 -20.96
C ASN A 138 1.86 13.76 -22.22
N ASN A 139 1.54 13.20 -23.40
CA ASN A 139 2.07 13.70 -24.68
C ASN A 139 1.60 15.12 -25.00
N HIS A 140 0.35 15.47 -24.63
CA HIS A 140 -0.15 16.82 -24.82
C HIS A 140 0.61 17.82 -23.94
N LYS A 141 0.83 17.51 -22.65
CA LYS A 141 1.63 18.37 -21.76
C LYS A 141 3.08 18.48 -22.22
N ALA A 142 3.70 17.35 -22.56
CA ALA A 142 5.11 17.25 -22.95
C ALA A 142 6.04 17.95 -21.94
N GLY A 143 7.05 18.67 -22.43
CA GLY A 143 8.03 19.40 -21.59
C GLY A 143 7.53 20.71 -20.97
N ARG A 144 6.21 20.88 -20.82
CA ARG A 144 5.57 22.08 -20.23
C ARG A 144 4.99 21.79 -18.85
N THR A 145 4.75 22.83 -18.06
CA THR A 145 3.90 22.70 -16.86
C THR A 145 2.43 22.56 -17.28
N PRO A 146 1.51 22.11 -16.41
CA PRO A 146 0.09 22.08 -16.73
C PRO A 146 -0.43 23.43 -17.22
N GLU A 147 -0.04 24.52 -16.55
CA GLU A 147 -0.46 25.88 -16.87
C GLU A 147 -0.01 26.30 -18.27
N ASP A 148 1.27 26.06 -18.61
CA ASP A 148 1.84 26.31 -19.95
C ASP A 148 1.18 25.45 -21.05
N ALA A 149 0.64 24.30 -20.68
CA ALA A 149 -0.07 23.42 -21.59
C ALA A 149 -1.57 23.74 -21.70
N GLY A 150 -2.09 24.71 -20.93
CA GLY A 150 -3.52 24.98 -20.84
C GLY A 150 -4.30 23.82 -20.20
N MET A 151 -3.65 23.07 -19.32
CA MET A 151 -4.19 21.90 -18.63
C MET A 151 -4.36 22.20 -17.15
N GLU A 152 -5.47 21.74 -16.57
CA GLU A 152 -5.71 21.83 -15.14
C GLU A 152 -5.36 20.49 -14.47
N LEU A 153 -4.81 20.57 -13.26
CA LEU A 153 -4.54 19.39 -12.44
C LEU A 153 -5.71 19.16 -11.47
N LEU A 154 -6.32 17.97 -11.54
CA LEU A 154 -7.53 17.64 -10.78
C LEU A 154 -7.32 17.53 -9.26
N ALA A 155 -6.09 17.33 -8.82
CA ALA A 155 -5.73 17.27 -7.41
C ALA A 155 -4.25 17.61 -7.20
N VAL A 156 -3.94 18.23 -6.07
CA VAL A 156 -2.56 18.50 -5.67
C VAL A 156 -1.89 17.16 -5.28
N PRO A 157 -0.74 16.81 -5.89
CA PRO A 157 0.01 15.62 -5.51
C PRO A 157 0.53 15.74 -4.08
N PHE A 158 0.46 14.64 -3.32
CA PHE A 158 0.91 14.57 -1.95
C PHE A 158 1.86 13.39 -1.74
N THR A 159 2.68 13.50 -0.69
CA THR A 159 3.54 12.43 -0.20
C THR A 159 2.76 11.55 0.78
N PRO A 160 2.57 10.25 0.50
CA PRO A 160 1.94 9.35 1.46
C PRO A 160 2.77 9.22 2.73
N THR A 161 2.10 9.10 3.87
CA THR A 161 2.69 8.59 5.12
C THR A 161 3.08 7.11 4.97
N HIS A 162 3.82 6.58 5.95
CA HIS A 162 4.19 5.16 5.94
C HIS A 162 2.99 4.21 5.90
N ALA A 163 1.98 4.43 6.75
CA ALA A 163 0.78 3.60 6.78
C ALA A 163 -0.01 3.67 5.46
N GLU A 164 -0.14 4.86 4.88
CA GLU A 164 -0.76 5.03 3.56
C GLU A 164 0.05 4.33 2.47
N TYR A 165 1.38 4.40 2.52
CA TYR A 165 2.25 3.70 1.57
C TYR A 165 2.09 2.17 1.68
N VAL A 166 2.05 1.61 2.90
CA VAL A 166 1.74 0.19 3.11
C VAL A 166 0.40 -0.16 2.49
N TYR A 167 -0.63 0.66 2.68
CA TYR A 167 -1.92 0.47 2.00
C TYR A 167 -1.79 0.47 0.46
N LEU A 168 -1.07 1.43 -0.13
CA LEU A 168 -0.87 1.52 -1.58
C LEU A 168 -0.09 0.33 -2.16
N MET A 169 0.69 -0.37 -1.34
CA MET A 169 1.39 -1.59 -1.73
C MET A 169 0.48 -2.83 -1.74
N GLY A 170 -0.66 -2.80 -1.04
CA GLY A 170 -1.60 -3.91 -0.95
C GLY A 170 -2.30 -4.20 -2.27
N ARG A 171 -2.57 -5.48 -2.58
CA ARG A 171 -3.29 -5.90 -3.80
C ARG A 171 -4.76 -6.22 -3.55
N HIS A 172 -5.02 -6.97 -2.48
CA HIS A 172 -6.35 -7.43 -2.08
C HIS A 172 -6.49 -7.21 -0.57
N VAL A 173 -6.59 -5.94 -0.17
CA VAL A 173 -6.68 -5.58 1.25
C VAL A 173 -8.05 -6.02 1.77
N LEU A 174 -8.06 -6.89 2.79
CA LEU A 174 -9.29 -7.35 3.42
C LEU A 174 -9.97 -6.23 4.21
N ALA A 175 -11.25 -6.39 4.52
CA ALA A 175 -12.03 -5.36 5.22
C ALA A 175 -11.46 -5.04 6.62
N ASP A 176 -11.07 -6.07 7.37
CA ASP A 176 -10.46 -5.92 8.69
C ASP A 176 -9.06 -5.29 8.63
N GLN A 177 -8.24 -5.70 7.66
CA GLN A 177 -6.94 -5.08 7.37
C GLN A 177 -7.10 -3.61 6.97
N MET A 178 -8.11 -3.29 6.15
CA MET A 178 -8.43 -1.93 5.76
C MET A 178 -8.83 -1.08 6.96
N HIS A 179 -9.72 -1.62 7.81
CA HIS A 179 -10.14 -0.95 9.02
C HIS A 179 -8.93 -0.64 9.92
N PHE A 180 -8.05 -1.63 10.11
CA PHE A 180 -6.81 -1.45 10.84
C PHE A 180 -5.95 -0.33 10.23
N LEU A 181 -5.63 -0.40 8.93
CA LEU A 181 -4.80 0.59 8.24
C LEU A 181 -5.37 2.01 8.33
N ARG A 182 -6.69 2.16 8.14
CA ARG A 182 -7.38 3.47 8.19
C ARG A 182 -7.21 4.17 9.54
N ALA A 183 -7.11 3.42 10.64
CA ALA A 183 -6.89 4.00 11.96
C ALA A 183 -5.53 4.73 12.07
N HIS A 184 -4.58 4.42 11.19
CA HIS A 184 -3.25 5.06 11.15
C HIS A 184 -3.15 6.21 10.12
N PHE A 185 -4.20 6.48 9.34
CA PHE A 185 -4.15 7.56 8.36
C PHE A 185 -4.41 8.91 9.04
N PRO A 186 -3.70 10.00 8.62
CA PRO A 186 -4.05 11.33 9.07
C PRO A 186 -5.49 11.68 8.68
N ARG A 187 -6.23 12.37 9.55
CA ARG A 187 -7.63 12.79 9.25
C ARG A 187 -7.75 13.62 7.96
N SER A 188 -6.70 14.34 7.60
CA SER A 188 -6.59 15.14 6.37
C SER A 188 -6.21 14.33 5.13
N SER A 189 -5.99 13.02 5.25
CA SER A 189 -5.56 12.16 4.15
C SER A 189 -6.52 12.25 2.96
N PRO A 190 -6.02 12.56 1.75
CA PRO A 190 -6.82 12.50 0.53
C PRO A 190 -7.38 11.11 0.24
N LEU A 191 -6.77 10.05 0.79
CA LEU A 191 -7.20 8.67 0.56
C LEU A 191 -8.53 8.34 1.26
N HIS A 192 -8.92 9.08 2.29
CA HIS A 192 -10.23 8.88 2.94
C HIS A 192 -11.41 9.02 1.97
N ARG A 193 -11.32 9.91 0.99
CA ARG A 193 -12.39 10.18 0.01
C ARG A 193 -12.71 8.99 -0.89
N ARG A 194 -11.83 7.98 -0.96
CA ARG A 194 -12.02 6.78 -1.77
C ARG A 194 -12.95 5.77 -1.13
N PHE A 195 -12.98 5.73 0.20
CA PHE A 195 -13.75 4.74 0.96
C PHE A 195 -15.24 5.08 1.02
N GLY A 196 -15.60 6.37 0.98
CA GLY A 196 -17.00 6.82 1.02
C GLY A 196 -17.84 6.55 -0.24
N ARG A 197 -17.24 6.04 -1.33
CA ARG A 197 -17.95 5.70 -2.58
C ARG A 197 -18.33 4.21 -2.70
N GLY A 198 -17.90 3.37 -1.75
CA GLY A 198 -18.09 1.91 -1.80
C GLY A 198 -19.09 1.34 -0.78
N GLU A 199 -19.67 2.16 0.10
CA GLU A 199 -20.64 1.73 1.13
C GLU A 199 -22.11 1.96 0.71
N ALA A 200 -22.36 2.29 -0.56
CA ALA A 200 -23.70 2.46 -1.11
C ALA A 200 -23.95 1.47 -2.26
N LEU A 201 -24.02 0.17 -1.93
CA LEU A 201 -24.72 -0.88 -2.69
C LEU A 201 -25.18 -1.98 -1.72
#